data_AF-A0A6P0YHD8-F1
#
_entry.id   AF-A0A6P0YHD8-F1
#
_cell.length_a   1.000
_cell.length_b   1.000
_cell.length_c   1.000
_cell.angle_alpha   90.00
_cell.angle_beta   90.00
_cell.angle_gamma   90.00
#
_symmetry.space_group_name_H-M   'P 1'
#
loop_
_entity.id
_entity.type
_entity.pdbx_description
1 polymer ?
#
loop_
_entity_poly.entity_id
_entity_poly.type
_entity_poly.pdbx_seq_one_letter_code
_entity_poly.pdbx_strand_id
1 'polypeptide(L)'
;HIEAYAHLGLALQDVGKKSEAESIFDCSELVAKYQFANVEGWENFAAYNSDLKNYIVRHPTLLKDRPGKPINRGSQTYEIFTDNTSVMAELKQKINHYLFNYFSRFTANSNDQFFHNLPSDWKLSDWAVILESEGFQNSHIHPESYCSGVYYIQVPNSIKENHHGSGYLNFGTSFP
;
A
#
# COMPACT_ATOMS: atom_id res chain seq x y z
N HIS A 1 0.22 -19.76 1.99
CA HIS A 1 1.39 -19.48 2.85
C HIS A 1 1.25 -18.13 3.55
N ILE A 2 0.90 -17.04 2.84
CA ILE A 2 0.66 -15.70 3.43
C ILE A 2 -0.42 -15.73 4.52
N GLU A 3 -1.64 -16.16 4.20
CA GLU A 3 -2.75 -16.25 5.17
C GLU A 3 -2.40 -17.14 6.38
N ALA A 4 -1.73 -18.28 6.13
CA ALA A 4 -1.30 -19.18 7.19
C ALA A 4 -0.31 -18.52 8.17
N TYR A 5 0.62 -17.69 7.67
CA TYR A 5 1.57 -16.96 8.50
C TYR A 5 0.90 -15.86 9.33
N ALA A 6 -0.06 -15.13 8.72
CA ALA A 6 -0.88 -14.17 9.45
C ALA A 6 -1.73 -14.84 10.55
N HIS A 7 -2.38 -15.97 10.24
CA HIS A 7 -3.14 -16.74 11.23
C HIS A 7 -2.26 -17.32 12.33
N LEU A 8 -1.01 -17.72 12.04
CA LEU A 8 -0.04 -18.13 13.05
C LEU A 8 0.24 -16.99 14.03
N GLY A 9 0.50 -15.79 13.53
CA GLY A 9 0.69 -14.60 14.38
C GLY A 9 -0.49 -14.36 15.31
N LEU A 10 -1.72 -14.43 14.79
CA LEU A 10 -2.94 -14.27 15.61
C LEU A 10 -3.09 -15.39 16.65
N ALA A 11 -2.91 -16.65 16.24
CA ALA A 11 -2.99 -17.79 17.17
C ALA A 11 -1.94 -17.70 18.28
N LEU A 12 -0.74 -17.19 17.99
CA LEU A 12 0.30 -16.93 19.00
C LEU A 12 -0.13 -15.84 20.00
N GLN A 13 -0.80 -14.77 19.54
CA GLN A 13 -1.38 -13.77 20.45
C GLN A 13 -2.42 -14.40 21.37
N ASP A 14 -3.34 -15.20 20.81
CA ASP A 14 -4.43 -15.83 21.55
C ASP A 14 -3.94 -16.78 22.66
N VAL A 15 -2.84 -17.51 22.42
CA VAL A 15 -2.24 -18.41 23.42
C VAL A 15 -1.23 -17.72 24.35
N GLY A 16 -1.13 -16.39 24.31
CA GLY A 16 -0.27 -15.59 25.17
C GLY A 16 1.22 -15.58 24.79
N LYS A 17 1.58 -16.09 23.61
CA LYS A 17 2.93 -16.07 23.03
C LYS A 17 3.22 -14.75 22.32
N LYS A 18 3.22 -13.68 23.13
CA LYS A 18 3.28 -12.29 22.62
C LYS A 18 4.54 -11.99 21.84
N SER A 19 5.72 -12.39 22.34
CA SER A 19 6.98 -12.10 21.66
C SER A 19 7.11 -12.79 20.31
N GLU A 20 6.62 -14.03 20.18
CA GLU A 20 6.60 -14.73 18.90
C GLU A 20 5.61 -14.09 17.91
N ALA A 21 4.45 -13.64 18.38
CA ALA A 21 3.50 -12.92 17.55
C ALA A 21 4.02 -11.53 17.12
N GLU A 22 4.66 -10.80 18.04
CA GLU A 22 5.28 -9.50 17.77
C GLU A 22 6.34 -9.61 16.68
N SER A 23 7.15 -10.68 16.69
CA SER A 23 8.12 -10.94 15.64
C SER A 23 7.49 -11.16 14.25
N ILE A 24 6.26 -11.71 14.18
CA ILE A 24 5.54 -11.93 12.92
C ILE A 24 4.95 -10.61 12.39
N PHE A 25 4.54 -9.73 13.29
CA PHE A 25 3.90 -8.45 12.94
C PHE A 25 4.81 -7.24 13.15
N ASP A 26 6.13 -7.44 13.13
CA ASP A 26 7.11 -6.38 13.41
C ASP A 26 7.12 -5.33 12.29
N CYS A 27 6.30 -4.30 12.46
CA CYS A 27 6.18 -3.21 11.51
C CYS A 27 7.48 -2.41 11.36
N SER A 28 8.41 -2.47 12.33
CA SER A 28 9.70 -1.77 12.22
C SER A 28 10.60 -2.40 11.16
N GLU A 29 10.49 -3.71 10.96
CA GLU A 29 11.21 -4.45 9.91
C GLU A 29 10.41 -4.52 8.60
N LEU A 30 9.10 -4.80 8.71
CA LEU A 30 8.21 -5.09 7.58
C LEU A 30 7.74 -3.85 6.82
N VAL A 31 7.70 -2.67 7.44
CA VAL A 31 7.23 -1.45 6.77
C VAL A 31 8.41 -0.64 6.24
N ALA A 32 8.39 -0.37 4.93
CA ALA A 32 9.35 0.51 4.29
C ALA A 32 8.67 1.77 3.75
N LYS A 33 9.39 2.89 3.81
CA LYS A 33 8.96 4.16 3.21
C LYS A 33 9.95 4.54 2.12
N TYR A 34 9.41 4.87 0.96
CA TYR A 34 10.18 5.31 -0.19
C TYR A 34 9.71 6.68 -0.63
N GLN A 35 10.67 7.51 -1.04
CA GLN A 35 10.40 8.74 -1.75
C GLN A 35 10.86 8.54 -3.19
N PHE A 36 9.99 8.87 -4.15
CA PHE A 36 10.39 8.79 -5.54
C PHE A 36 11.59 9.72 -5.77
N ALA A 37 12.65 9.20 -6.39
CA ALA A 37 13.90 9.94 -6.58
C ALA A 37 13.93 10.74 -7.90
N ASN A 38 13.36 10.19 -8.96
CA ASN A 38 13.13 10.86 -10.25
C ASN A 38 11.85 10.34 -10.93
N VAL A 39 11.40 11.03 -11.99
CA VAL A 39 10.34 10.61 -12.93
C VAL A 39 10.81 10.82 -14.36
N GLU A 40 10.59 9.86 -15.24
CA GLU A 40 10.97 9.94 -16.65
C GLU A 40 9.85 10.57 -17.48
N GLY A 41 10.15 11.60 -18.27
CA GLY A 41 9.15 12.27 -19.12
C GLY A 41 8.38 13.41 -18.45
N TRP A 42 8.69 13.73 -17.19
CA TRP A 42 8.18 14.92 -16.48
C TRP A 42 9.32 15.79 -15.98
N GLU A 43 9.06 17.09 -15.89
CA GLU A 43 10.02 18.07 -15.34
C GLU A 43 10.37 17.75 -13.87
N ASN A 44 9.37 17.36 -13.09
CA ASN A 44 9.49 17.07 -11.68
C ASN A 44 8.28 16.26 -11.16
N PHE A 45 8.32 15.86 -9.89
CA PHE A 45 7.25 15.12 -9.24
C PHE A 45 5.92 15.85 -9.15
N ALA A 46 5.94 17.17 -9.02
CA ALA A 46 4.70 17.94 -8.92
C ALA A 46 3.95 17.90 -10.26
N ALA A 47 4.67 18.02 -11.38
CA ALA A 47 4.11 17.85 -12.72
C ALA A 47 3.57 16.43 -12.92
N TYR A 48 4.34 15.40 -12.56
CA TYR A 48 3.91 14.00 -12.64
C TYR A 48 2.65 13.72 -11.82
N ASN A 49 2.61 14.14 -10.54
CA ASN A 49 1.46 13.93 -9.68
C ASN A 49 0.23 14.73 -10.13
N SER A 50 0.44 15.91 -10.74
CA SER A 50 -0.64 16.66 -11.36
C SER A 50 -1.29 15.88 -12.52
N ASP A 51 -0.48 15.29 -13.39
CA ASP A 51 -0.97 14.47 -14.50
C ASP A 51 -1.63 13.18 -14.03
N LEU A 52 -1.02 12.49 -13.06
CA LEU A 52 -1.58 11.27 -12.49
C LEU A 52 -2.92 11.54 -11.80
N LYS A 53 -3.02 12.63 -11.04
CA LYS A 53 -4.30 13.10 -10.48
C LYS A 53 -5.32 13.35 -11.59
N ASN A 54 -4.95 14.11 -12.63
CA ASN A 54 -5.84 14.46 -13.73
C ASN A 54 -6.33 13.22 -14.50
N TYR A 55 -5.47 12.21 -14.66
CA TYR A 55 -5.84 10.92 -15.22
C TYR A 55 -6.88 10.21 -14.33
N ILE A 56 -6.59 10.07 -13.03
CA ILE A 56 -7.48 9.38 -12.08
C ILE A 56 -8.87 10.04 -12.00
N VAL A 57 -8.95 11.36 -11.85
CA VAL A 57 -10.24 12.05 -11.70
C VAL A 57 -11.13 11.96 -12.95
N ARG A 58 -10.53 11.67 -14.11
CA ARG A 58 -11.23 11.49 -15.39
C ARG A 58 -11.44 10.02 -15.73
N HIS A 59 -10.92 9.09 -14.93
CA HIS A 59 -10.96 7.67 -15.24
C HIS A 59 -12.42 7.16 -15.19
N PRO A 60 -12.90 6.47 -16.25
CA PRO A 60 -14.32 6.10 -16.37
C PRO A 60 -14.81 5.12 -15.30
N THR A 61 -13.89 4.44 -14.60
CA THR A 61 -14.22 3.49 -13.53
C THR A 61 -14.17 4.10 -12.12
N LEU A 62 -13.91 5.41 -11.99
CA LEU A 62 -13.94 6.09 -10.71
C LEU A 62 -15.38 6.18 -10.21
N LEU A 63 -15.69 5.41 -9.17
CA LEU A 63 -17.03 5.30 -8.60
C LEU A 63 -17.05 5.78 -7.16
N LYS A 64 -18.01 6.64 -6.84
CA LYS A 64 -18.27 7.11 -5.49
C LYS A 64 -18.96 6.04 -4.65
N ASP A 65 -18.58 5.93 -3.38
CA ASP A 65 -19.20 5.07 -2.37
C ASP A 65 -19.42 3.63 -2.87
N ARG A 66 -18.38 3.05 -3.49
CA ARG A 66 -18.43 1.72 -4.12
C ARG A 66 -18.83 0.65 -3.09
N PRO A 67 -19.98 -0.04 -3.27
CA PRO A 67 -20.44 -1.06 -2.33
C PRO A 67 -19.43 -2.18 -2.12
N GLY A 68 -19.30 -2.66 -0.88
CA GLY A 68 -18.42 -3.78 -0.53
C GLY A 68 -16.92 -3.44 -0.51
N LYS A 69 -16.55 -2.17 -0.70
CA LYS A 69 -15.18 -1.69 -0.51
C LYS A 69 -15.04 -0.96 0.82
N PRO A 70 -13.87 -1.03 1.48
CA PRO A 70 -13.66 -0.43 2.79
C PRO A 70 -13.44 1.08 2.67
N ILE A 71 -14.33 1.81 2.00
CA ILE A 71 -14.22 3.25 1.75
C ILE A 71 -15.46 3.96 2.32
N ASN A 72 -15.21 5.02 3.10
CA ASN A 72 -16.25 5.91 3.62
C ASN A 72 -15.97 7.32 3.11
N ARG A 73 -16.96 7.96 2.49
CA ARG A 73 -16.87 9.32 1.91
C ARG A 73 -15.70 9.45 0.94
N GLY A 74 -15.78 8.71 -0.17
CA GLY A 74 -14.74 8.74 -1.17
C GLY A 74 -15.13 8.02 -2.46
N SER A 75 -14.20 8.02 -3.39
CA SER A 75 -14.32 7.33 -4.67
C SER A 75 -13.16 6.37 -4.88
N GLN A 76 -13.41 5.28 -5.59
CA GLN A 76 -12.41 4.29 -5.94
C GLN A 76 -12.55 3.86 -7.39
N THR A 77 -11.43 3.64 -8.09
CA THR A 77 -11.44 3.04 -9.43
C THR A 77 -11.57 1.51 -9.37
N TYR A 78 -11.75 0.89 -10.54
CA TYR A 78 -11.32 -0.50 -10.76
C TYR A 78 -9.79 -0.57 -10.91
N GLU A 79 -9.28 -1.73 -11.34
CA GLU A 79 -7.88 -1.88 -11.77
C GLU A 79 -7.56 -0.90 -12.89
N ILE A 80 -6.43 -0.20 -12.78
CA ILE A 80 -6.00 0.82 -13.75
C ILE A 80 -4.57 0.61 -14.25
N PHE A 81 -3.79 -0.31 -13.69
CA PHE A 81 -2.52 -0.79 -14.25
C PHE A 81 -2.70 -1.62 -15.52
N THR A 82 -3.92 -1.97 -15.89
CA THR A 82 -4.25 -2.54 -17.20
C THR A 82 -4.27 -1.48 -18.31
N ASP A 83 -4.33 -0.21 -17.96
CA ASP A 83 -4.33 0.88 -18.93
C ASP A 83 -2.93 1.15 -19.46
N ASN A 84 -2.84 1.31 -20.78
CA ASN A 84 -1.59 1.58 -21.48
C ASN A 84 -1.38 3.08 -21.66
N THR A 85 -1.24 3.82 -20.55
CA THR A 85 -0.91 5.25 -20.56
C THR A 85 0.50 5.50 -20.03
N SER A 86 1.16 6.57 -20.49
CA SER A 86 2.52 6.90 -20.03
C SER A 86 2.58 7.13 -18.52
N VAL A 87 1.57 7.81 -17.95
CA VAL A 87 1.54 8.14 -16.52
C VAL A 87 1.43 6.91 -15.62
N MET A 88 0.66 5.90 -16.05
CA MET A 88 0.54 4.63 -15.33
C MET A 88 1.72 3.70 -15.57
N ALA A 89 2.31 3.71 -16.78
CA ALA A 89 3.53 2.98 -17.08
C ALA A 89 4.70 3.44 -16.19
N GLU A 90 4.85 4.75 -16.00
CA GLU A 90 5.85 5.32 -15.08
C GLU A 90 5.60 4.87 -13.63
N LEU A 91 4.35 4.91 -13.16
CA LEU A 91 4.02 4.46 -11.80
C LEU A 91 4.39 3.00 -11.58
N LYS A 92 4.01 2.14 -12.53
CA LYS A 92 4.32 0.70 -12.52
C LYS A 92 5.83 0.46 -12.51
N GLN A 93 6.59 1.20 -13.29
CA GLN A 93 8.05 1.09 -13.30
C GLN A 93 8.66 1.46 -11.95
N LYS A 94 8.24 2.57 -11.33
CA LYS A 94 8.74 3.00 -10.01
C LYS A 94 8.38 2.00 -8.91
N ILE A 95 7.14 1.52 -8.88
CA ILE A 95 6.71 0.54 -7.88
C ILE A 95 7.54 -0.73 -7.99
N ASN A 96 7.75 -1.26 -9.21
CA ASN A 96 8.60 -2.43 -9.41
C ASN A 96 10.04 -2.20 -8.94
N HIS A 97 10.63 -1.04 -9.23
CA HIS A 97 11.96 -0.69 -8.73
C HIS A 97 12.03 -0.69 -7.20
N TYR A 98 11.05 -0.08 -6.52
CA TYR A 98 11.03 -0.03 -5.05
C TYR A 98 10.69 -1.38 -4.41
N LEU A 99 9.85 -2.21 -5.04
CA LEU A 99 9.60 -3.58 -4.59
C LEU A 99 10.86 -4.45 -4.70
N PHE A 100 11.63 -4.31 -5.79
CA PHE A 100 12.90 -5.00 -5.91
C PHE A 100 13.86 -4.62 -4.77
N ASN A 101 14.00 -3.32 -4.49
CA ASN A 101 14.83 -2.83 -3.38
C ASN A 101 14.28 -3.26 -2.00
N TYR A 102 12.96 -3.35 -1.84
CA TYR A 102 12.33 -3.83 -0.62
C TYR A 102 12.68 -5.30 -0.39
N PHE A 103 12.43 -6.16 -1.38
CA PHE A 103 12.69 -7.59 -1.25
C PHE A 103 14.18 -7.93 -1.18
N SER A 104 15.07 -7.14 -1.79
CA SER A 104 16.52 -7.37 -1.70
C SER A 104 17.09 -7.21 -0.28
N ARG A 105 16.36 -6.56 0.64
CA ARG A 105 16.74 -6.47 2.06
C ARG A 105 16.62 -7.81 2.78
N PHE A 106 15.74 -8.69 2.29
CA PHE A 106 15.51 -10.00 2.86
C PHE A 106 16.36 -11.01 2.12
N THR A 107 17.34 -11.59 2.82
CA THR A 107 18.17 -12.66 2.26
C THR A 107 17.51 -14.02 2.47
N ALA A 108 17.94 -15.04 1.73
CA ALA A 108 17.54 -16.42 2.01
C ALA A 108 17.89 -16.89 3.44
N ASN A 109 18.77 -16.16 4.13
CA ASN A 109 19.15 -16.39 5.54
C ASN A 109 18.41 -15.45 6.51
N SER A 110 17.29 -14.84 6.11
CA SER A 110 16.45 -14.07 7.02
C SER A 110 16.06 -14.94 8.22
N ASN A 111 16.07 -14.38 9.43
CA ASN A 111 15.52 -15.07 10.60
C ASN A 111 13.99 -15.19 10.51
N ASP A 112 13.37 -14.39 9.65
CA ASP A 112 11.94 -14.44 9.38
C ASP A 112 11.63 -15.48 8.29
N GLN A 113 10.91 -16.52 8.72
CA GLN A 113 10.49 -17.65 7.89
C GLN A 113 9.58 -17.23 6.72
N PHE A 114 8.87 -16.10 6.82
CA PHE A 114 8.03 -15.60 5.73
C PHE A 114 8.86 -15.30 4.46
N PHE A 115 10.08 -14.81 4.64
CA PHE A 115 10.98 -14.44 3.54
C PHE A 115 11.87 -15.58 3.04
N HIS A 116 11.74 -16.80 3.59
CA HIS A 116 12.45 -17.95 3.04
C HIS A 116 11.98 -18.33 1.63
N ASN A 117 10.74 -17.96 1.28
CA ASN A 117 10.13 -18.21 -0.02
C ASN A 117 9.78 -16.90 -0.74
N LEU A 118 10.77 -16.01 -0.90
CA LEU A 118 10.61 -14.76 -1.64
C LEU A 118 10.16 -14.99 -3.09
N PRO A 119 9.20 -14.21 -3.61
CA PRO A 119 8.82 -14.29 -5.02
C PRO A 119 9.97 -13.81 -5.92
N SER A 120 10.28 -14.58 -6.96
CA SER A 120 11.25 -14.18 -8.00
C SER A 120 10.64 -13.30 -9.09
N ASP A 121 9.31 -13.25 -9.17
CA ASP A 121 8.52 -12.43 -10.09
C ASP A 121 7.15 -12.14 -9.45
N TRP A 122 6.46 -11.09 -9.89
CA TRP A 122 5.17 -10.68 -9.34
C TRP A 122 4.28 -9.95 -10.34
N LYS A 123 2.98 -9.95 -10.05
CA LYS A 123 1.98 -9.12 -10.74
C LYS A 123 1.50 -8.03 -9.79
N LEU A 124 1.36 -6.82 -10.30
CA LEU A 124 0.76 -5.72 -9.56
C LEU A 124 -0.75 -5.67 -9.84
N SER A 125 -1.51 -5.53 -8.76
CA SER A 125 -2.94 -5.18 -8.73
C SER A 125 -3.05 -3.82 -8.03
N ASP A 126 -3.84 -2.92 -8.58
CA ASP A 126 -3.95 -1.54 -8.12
C ASP A 126 -5.35 -0.95 -8.28
N TRP A 127 -5.55 0.18 -7.62
CA TRP A 127 -6.68 1.06 -7.85
C TRP A 127 -6.36 2.41 -7.24
N ALA A 128 -6.99 3.46 -7.74
CA ALA A 128 -6.92 4.78 -7.14
C ALA A 128 -8.04 4.97 -6.11
N VAL A 129 -7.73 5.72 -5.05
CA VAL A 129 -8.67 6.16 -4.02
C VAL A 129 -8.62 7.68 -3.92
N ILE A 130 -9.79 8.31 -3.89
CA ILE A 130 -9.95 9.73 -3.58
C ILE A 130 -10.85 9.82 -2.34
N LEU A 131 -10.31 10.36 -1.25
CA LEU A 131 -11.07 10.61 -0.03
C LEU A 131 -11.56 12.06 0.00
N GLU A 132 -12.83 12.25 0.36
CA GLU A 132 -13.39 13.55 0.65
C GLU A 132 -12.99 14.00 2.08
N SER A 133 -13.39 15.21 2.47
CA SER A 133 -13.19 15.67 3.86
C SER A 133 -13.78 14.64 4.83
N GLU A 134 -13.02 14.28 5.87
CA GLU A 134 -13.37 13.24 6.87
C GLU A 134 -13.58 11.83 6.29
N GLY A 135 -13.21 11.61 5.03
CA GLY A 135 -13.21 10.28 4.43
C GLY A 135 -12.07 9.42 4.96
N PHE A 136 -12.30 8.11 5.03
CA PHE A 136 -11.33 7.15 5.54
C PHE A 136 -11.58 5.75 4.96
N GLN A 137 -10.59 4.88 5.08
CA GLN A 137 -10.74 3.46 4.79
C GLN A 137 -10.80 2.65 6.09
N ASN A 138 -11.73 1.70 6.16
CA ASN A 138 -11.82 0.79 7.30
C ASN A 138 -10.58 -0.11 7.34
N SER A 139 -10.17 -0.55 8.54
CA SER A 139 -9.10 -1.54 8.70
C SER A 139 -9.43 -2.82 7.92
N HIS A 140 -8.47 -3.30 7.14
CA HIS A 140 -8.61 -4.51 6.33
C HIS A 140 -7.23 -5.10 6.01
N ILE A 141 -7.22 -6.32 5.49
CA ILE A 141 -6.02 -7.02 5.02
C ILE A 141 -6.16 -7.38 3.54
N HIS A 142 -5.04 -7.69 2.89
CA HIS A 142 -4.97 -8.10 1.47
C HIS A 142 -4.51 -9.56 1.43
N PRO A 143 -5.41 -10.54 1.68
CA PRO A 143 -5.02 -11.92 1.96
C PRO A 143 -4.38 -12.62 0.76
N GLU A 144 -4.69 -12.17 -0.45
CA GLU A 144 -4.18 -12.73 -1.71
C GLU A 144 -2.83 -12.11 -2.15
N SER A 145 -2.29 -11.15 -1.40
CA SER A 145 -1.08 -10.39 -1.78
C SER A 145 0.09 -10.67 -0.85
N TYR A 146 1.28 -10.90 -1.43
CA TYR A 146 2.52 -11.07 -0.65
C TYR A 146 3.00 -9.75 -0.03
N CYS A 147 2.75 -8.64 -0.72
CA CYS A 147 3.08 -7.29 -0.28
C CYS A 147 1.95 -6.36 -0.73
N SER A 148 1.63 -5.37 0.10
CA SER A 148 0.69 -4.29 -0.21
C SER A 148 1.36 -2.94 0.06
N GLY A 149 0.85 -1.88 -0.57
CA GLY A 149 1.42 -0.55 -0.43
C GLY A 149 0.46 0.54 -0.89
N VAL A 150 0.83 1.79 -0.57
CA VAL A 150 0.07 2.98 -0.98
C VAL A 150 1.02 4.05 -1.50
N TYR A 151 0.60 4.75 -2.55
CA TYR A 151 1.30 5.92 -3.08
C TYR A 151 0.42 7.16 -2.93
N TYR A 152 0.93 8.18 -2.22
CA TYR A 152 0.19 9.41 -1.96
C TYR A 152 0.44 10.45 -3.04
N ILE A 153 -0.54 10.63 -3.94
CA ILE A 153 -0.44 11.53 -5.10
C ILE A 153 -0.66 12.99 -4.67
N GLN A 154 -1.72 13.23 -3.89
CA GLN A 154 -2.07 14.54 -3.36
C GLN A 154 -2.51 14.41 -1.91
N VAL A 155 -1.80 15.09 -1.00
CA VAL A 155 -2.14 15.15 0.42
C VAL A 155 -2.45 16.61 0.78
N PRO A 156 -3.62 16.92 1.37
CA PRO A 156 -3.97 18.28 1.76
C PRO A 156 -3.07 18.79 2.90
N ASN A 157 -2.86 20.11 2.96
CA ASN A 157 -2.01 20.72 3.98
C ASN A 157 -2.51 20.44 5.40
N SER A 158 -3.83 20.38 5.59
CA SER A 158 -4.46 20.00 6.87
C SER A 158 -4.11 18.60 7.37
N ILE A 159 -3.52 17.74 6.53
CA ILE A 159 -2.97 16.43 6.94
C ILE A 159 -1.45 16.51 7.06
N LYS A 160 -0.77 17.23 6.16
CA LYS A 160 0.69 17.44 6.24
C LYS A 160 1.13 18.14 7.52
N GLU A 161 0.33 19.10 7.99
CA GLU A 161 0.60 19.93 9.16
C GLU A 161 -0.02 19.36 10.44
N ASN A 162 -0.70 18.21 10.35
CA ASN A 162 -1.43 17.63 11.46
C ASN A 162 -0.55 16.66 12.26
N HIS A 163 -0.47 16.90 13.57
CA HIS A 163 0.28 16.06 14.51
C HIS A 163 -0.64 15.25 15.45
N HIS A 164 -1.95 15.29 15.24
CA HIS A 164 -2.99 14.65 16.04
C HIS A 164 -3.54 13.35 15.41
N GLY A 165 -2.87 12.81 14.41
CA GLY A 165 -3.19 11.47 13.87
C GLY A 165 -4.20 11.41 12.73
N SER A 166 -4.80 12.52 12.31
CA SER A 166 -5.70 12.49 11.15
C SER A 166 -4.93 12.16 9.87
N GLY A 167 -5.47 11.23 9.07
CA GLY A 167 -4.85 10.76 7.83
C GLY A 167 -3.73 9.74 8.02
N TYR A 168 -3.50 9.23 9.23
CA TYR A 168 -2.50 8.19 9.46
C TYR A 168 -2.91 6.87 8.81
N LEU A 169 -1.94 6.20 8.20
CA LEU A 169 -2.00 4.77 7.94
C LEU A 169 -1.58 4.04 9.21
N ASN A 170 -2.52 3.34 9.83
CA ASN A 170 -2.29 2.63 11.10
C ASN A 170 -2.11 1.13 10.85
N PHE A 171 -1.17 0.53 11.57
CA PHE A 171 -0.92 -0.91 11.59
C PHE A 171 -1.21 -1.46 12.99
N GLY A 172 -1.60 -2.73 13.08
CA GLY A 172 -1.72 -3.44 14.37
C GLY A 172 -2.96 -3.10 15.23
N THR A 173 -3.87 -2.25 14.75
CA THR A 173 -5.08 -1.88 15.52
C THR A 173 -6.28 -2.79 15.25
N SER A 174 -6.12 -3.83 14.42
CA SER A 174 -7.24 -4.62 13.90
C SER A 174 -7.70 -5.75 14.81
N PHE A 175 -7.03 -6.02 15.93
CA PHE A 175 -7.43 -7.09 16.83
C PHE A 175 -7.29 -6.63 18.29
N PRO A 176 -8.38 -6.63 19.08
CA PRO A 176 -8.35 -6.36 20.53
C PRO A 176 -7.62 -7.45 21.32
#